data_AF-A0A2M7LLT5-F1
#
_entry.id   AF-A0A2M7LLT5-F1
#
_cell.length_a   1.000
_cell.length_b   1.000
_cell.length_c   1.000
_cell.angle_alpha   90.00
_cell.angle_beta   90.00
_cell.angle_gamma   90.00
#
_symmetry.space_group_name_H-M   'P 1'
#
loop_
_entity.id
_entity.type
_entity.pdbx_description
1 polymer ?
#
loop_
_entity_poly.entity_id
_entity_poly.type
_entity_poly.pdbx_seq_one_letter_code
_entity_poly.pdbx_strand_id
1 'polypeptide(L)' 'KGWYPEWHLYIDGKESIIYKTNLIHMGFFVPKGRHTIEVRYVPTSFYIGIIIALSGVVCAVVLLILSSPRRRK' A
#
# COMPACT_ATOMS: atom_id res chain seq x y z
N LYS A 1 -9.29 1.52 -17.08
CA LYS A 1 -8.75 0.70 -15.98
C LYS A 1 -7.23 0.66 -16.15
N GLY A 2 -6.46 1.24 -15.21
CA GLY A 2 -5.00 1.37 -15.34
C GLY A 2 -4.31 0.00 -15.34
N TRP A 3 -3.21 -0.12 -16.09
CA TRP A 3 -2.50 -1.39 -16.26
C TRP A 3 -1.65 -1.78 -15.04
N TYR A 4 -1.59 -0.92 -14.02
CA TYR A 4 -0.79 -1.06 -12.80
C TYR A 4 -1.62 -0.63 -11.57
N PRO A 5 -2.32 -1.56 -10.89
CA PRO A 5 -3.29 -1.20 -9.84
C PRO A 5 -2.66 -0.55 -8.60
N GLU A 6 -1.39 -0.86 -8.32
CA GLU A 6 -0.68 -0.33 -7.15
C GLU A 6 0.05 0.99 -7.45
N TRP A 7 0.03 1.47 -8.69
CA TRP A 7 0.71 2.69 -9.10
C TRP A 7 -0.32 3.78 -9.42
N HIS A 8 -0.31 4.84 -8.63
CA HIS A 8 -1.17 6.00 -8.81
C HIS A 8 -0.37 7.16 -9.36
N LEU A 9 -0.86 7.76 -10.44
CA LEU A 9 -0.24 8.93 -11.06
C LEU A 9 -1.05 10.17 -10.71
N TYR A 10 -0.36 11.23 -10.32
CA TYR A 10 -0.95 12.55 -10.12
C TYR A 10 -0.21 13.59 -10.95
N ILE A 11 -0.97 14.42 -11.65
CA ILE A 11 -0.46 15.59 -12.39
C ILE A 11 -1.07 16.81 -11.71
N ASP A 12 -0.22 17.66 -11.13
CA ASP A 12 -0.62 18.81 -10.31
C ASP A 12 -1.64 18.46 -9.21
N GLY A 13 -1.43 17.31 -8.56
CA GLY A 13 -2.30 16.81 -7.48
C GLY A 13 -3.60 16.14 -7.95
N LYS A 14 -3.89 16.10 -9.25
CA LYS A 14 -5.06 15.41 -9.81
C LYS A 14 -4.70 14.02 -10.31
N GLU A 15 -5.48 13.02 -9.92
CA GLU A 15 -5.26 11.63 -10.35
C GLU A 15 -5.41 11.50 -11.86
N SER A 16 -4.47 10.78 -12.48
CA SER A 16 -4.37 10.58 -13.92
C SER A 16 -4.08 9.12 -14.25
N ILE A 17 -4.25 8.75 -15.52
CA ILE A 17 -4.18 7.36 -15.97
C ILE A 17 -2.75 7.02 -16.41
N ILE A 18 -2.24 5.91 -15.88
CA ILE A 18 -1.00 5.30 -16.39
C ILE A 18 -1.35 4.40 -17.58
N TYR A 19 -0.72 4.69 -18.72
CA TYR A 19 -0.78 3.89 -19.93
C TYR A 19 0.44 2.96 -19.99
N LYS A 20 0.26 1.74 -20.49
CA LYS A 20 1.38 0.85 -20.79
C LYS A 20 1.93 1.26 -22.15
N THR A 21 3.16 1.71 -22.15
CA THR A 21 3.88 2.07 -23.38
C THR A 21 4.76 0.93 -23.87
N ASN A 22 5.38 0.17 -22.96
CA ASN A 22 6.17 -1.02 -23.31
C ASN A 22 6.30 -1.98 -22.10
N LEU A 23 7.01 -3.11 -22.24
CA LEU A 23 7.25 -4.16 -21.24
C LEU A 23 7.27 -3.68 -19.77
N ILE A 24 8.21 -2.81 -19.42
CA ILE A 24 8.43 -2.30 -18.05
C ILE A 24 8.18 -0.78 -17.91
N HIS A 25 7.87 -0.10 -19.00
CA HIS A 25 7.75 1.36 -19.00
C HIS A 25 6.31 1.80 -18.76
N MET A 26 6.16 2.83 -17.91
CA MET A 26 4.92 3.55 -17.69
C MET A 26 4.92 4.81 -18.54
N GLY A 27 3.83 5.06 -19.26
CA GLY A 27 3.63 6.27 -20.05
C GLY A 27 2.40 7.04 -19.58
N PHE A 28 2.43 8.35 -19.71
CA PHE A 28 1.31 9.23 -19.41
C PHE A 28 1.38 10.51 -20.23
N PHE A 29 0.22 11.09 -20.52
CA PHE A 29 0.12 12.34 -21.27
C PHE A 29 0.23 13.52 -20.31
N VAL A 30 1.19 14.41 -20.57
CA VAL A 30 1.36 15.66 -19.80
C VAL A 30 1.02 16.83 -20.72
N PRO A 31 0.13 17.75 -20.32
CA PRO A 31 -0.16 18.95 -21.09
C PRO A 31 1.10 19.81 -21.29
N LYS A 32 1.07 20.71 -22.26
CA LYS A 32 2.17 21.66 -22.48
C LYS A 32 2.23 22.64 -21.30
N GLY A 33 3.38 22.70 -20.63
CA GLY A 33 3.61 23.63 -19.54
C GLY A 33 4.57 23.10 -18.49
N ARG A 34 4.57 23.73 -17.32
CA ARG A 34 5.21 23.23 -16.12
C ARG A 34 4.17 22.48 -15.30
N HIS A 35 4.44 21.22 -15.04
CA HIS A 35 3.56 20.34 -14.28
C HIS A 35 4.40 19.56 -13.28
N THR A 36 3.85 19.36 -12.08
CA THR A 36 4.42 18.46 -11.08
C THR A 36 3.82 17.08 -11.28
N ILE A 37 4.68 16.09 -11.46
CA ILE A 37 4.28 14.71 -11.65
C ILE A 37 4.64 13.93 -10.38
N GLU A 38 3.64 13.28 -9.79
CA GLU A 38 3.83 12.40 -8.65
C GLU A 38 3.38 11.00 -9.01
N VAL A 39 4.26 10.03 -8.83
CA VAL A 39 3.95 8.62 -9.01
C VAL A 39 4.04 7.95 -7.64
N ARG A 40 2.90 7.51 -7.11
CA ARG A 40 2.79 6.93 -5.78
C ARG A 40 2.59 5.42 -5.89
N TYR A 41 3.45 4.68 -5.22
CA TYR A 41 3.30 3.24 -5.06
C TYR A 41 2.47 2.95 -3.80
N VAL A 42 1.31 2.33 -3.97
CA VAL A 42 0.35 2.03 -2.90
C VAL A 42 0.14 0.51 -2.87
N PRO A 43 1.03 -0.26 -2.23
CA PRO A 43 0.96 -1.72 -2.19
C PRO A 43 -0.13 -2.20 -1.22
N THR A 44 -1.25 -2.66 -1.76
CA THR A 44 -2.34 -3.32 -1.02
C THR A 44 -1.85 -4.50 -0.18
N SER A 45 -0.90 -5.29 -0.71
CA SER A 45 -0.29 -6.42 -0.01
C SER A 45 0.47 -6.01 1.26
N PHE A 46 1.08 -4.83 1.27
CA PHE A 46 1.79 -4.32 2.44
C PHE A 46 0.81 -4.02 3.58
N TYR A 47 -0.31 -3.37 3.27
CA TYR A 47 -1.37 -3.11 4.26
C TYR A 47 -1.99 -4.40 4.81
N ILE A 48 -2.23 -5.39 3.94
CA ILE A 48 -2.69 -6.72 4.38
C ILE A 48 -1.66 -7.37 5.31
N GLY A 49 -0.38 -7.30 4.97
CA GLY A 49 0.71 -7.81 5.81
C GLY A 49 0.75 -7.17 7.19
N ILE A 50 0.54 -5.84 7.28
CA ILE A 50 0.44 -5.14 8.57
C ILE A 50 -0.74 -5.66 9.40
N ILE A 51 -1.91 -5.85 8.78
CA ILE A 51 -3.10 -6.36 9.49
C ILE A 51 -2.84 -7.76 10.05
N ILE A 52 -2.21 -8.63 9.26
CA ILE A 52 -1.84 -9.99 9.68
C ILE A 52 -0.80 -9.96 10.81
N ALA A 53 0.21 -9.09 10.71
CA ALA A 53 1.22 -8.96 11.76
C ALA A 53 0.62 -8.47 13.08
N LEU A 54 -0.23 -7.44 13.02
CA LEU A 54 -0.92 -6.91 14.20
C LEU A 54 -1.85 -7.94 14.83
N SER A 55 -2.60 -8.70 14.04
CA SER A 55 -3.46 -9.75 14.58
C SER A 55 -2.65 -10.85 15.25
N GLY A 56 -1.51 -11.24 14.68
CA GLY A 56 -0.57 -12.18 15.30
C GLY A 56 -0.04 -11.70 16.65
N VAL A 57 0.36 -10.42 16.75
CA VAL A 57 0.80 -9.81 18.01
C VAL A 57 -0.33 -9.82 19.05
N VAL A 58 -1.54 -9.44 18.67
CA VAL A 58 -2.70 -9.45 19.57
C VAL A 58 -2.98 -10.87 20.07
N CYS A 59 -2.98 -11.87 19.19
CA CYS A 59 -3.15 -13.27 19.57
C CYS A 59 -2.06 -13.74 20.54
N ALA A 60 -0.80 -13.40 20.28
CA ALA A 60 0.31 -13.75 21.16
C ALA A 60 0.15 -13.13 22.55
N VAL A 61 -0.21 -11.85 22.63
CA VAL A 61 -0.46 -11.15 23.91
C VAL A 61 -1.60 -11.79 24.67
N VAL A 62 -2.72 -12.10 24.00
CA VAL A 62 -3.87 -12.78 24.62
C VAL A 62 -3.46 -14.13 25.18
N LEU A 63 -2.72 -14.94 24.42
CA LEU A 63 -2.22 -16.24 24.88
C LEU A 63 -1.28 -16.11 26.08
N LEU A 64 -0.39 -15.11 26.09
CA LEU A 64 0.49 -14.84 27.24
C LEU A 64 -0.30 -14.45 28.50
N ILE A 65 -1.35 -13.65 28.36
CA ILE A 65 -2.22 -13.28 29.50
C ILE A 65 -2.98 -14.50 30.02
N LEU A 66 -3.54 -15.32 29.13
CA LEU A 66 -4.31 -16.52 29.50
C LEU A 66 -3.43 -17.65 30.09
N SER A 67 -2.21 -17.78 29.58
CA SER A 67 -1.23 -18.78 30.03
C SER A 67 -0.48 -18.36 31.29
N SER A 68 -0.56 -17.09 31.70
CA SER A 68 0.02 -16.62 32.95
C SER A 68 -0.55 -17.45 34.11
N PRO A 69 0.28 -18.27 34.79
CA PRO A 69 -0.22 -19.10 35.86
C PRO A 69 -0.77 -18.17 36.94
N ARG A 70 -2.08 -18.28 37.22
CA ARG A 70 -2.68 -17.74 38.44
C ARG A 70 -1.75 -18.15 39.58
N ARG A 71 -1.02 -17.19 40.16
CA ARG A 71 -0.30 -17.39 41.42
C ARG A 71 -1.32 -17.94 42.40
N ARG A 72 -1.36 -19.27 42.56
CA ARG A 72 -2.00 -19.94 43.69
C ARG A 72 -1.24 -19.44 44.92
N LYS A 73 -1.83 -18.48 45.62
CA LYS A 73 -1.61 -18.35 47.07
C LYS A 73 -2.55 -19.32 47.75
#